data_AF-A0AAJ2NK64-F1
#
_entry.id   AF-A0AAJ2NK64-F1
#
_cell.length_a   1.000
_cell.length_b   1.000
_cell.length_c   1.000
_cell.angle_alpha   90.00
_cell.angle_beta   90.00
_cell.angle_gamma   90.00
#
_symmetry.space_group_name_H-M   'P 1'
#
loop_
_entity.id
_entity.type
_entity.pdbx_description
1 polymer ?
#
loop_
_entity_poly.entity_id
_entity_poly.type
_entity_poly.pdbx_seq_one_letter_code
_entity_poly.pdbx_strand_id
1 'polypeptide(L)'
;MKRNTIMFQLLVKIGLFLGVLALIILLVGYYFIKIKVEEFQQEQIYTATSIVMHAMDGTQESANTIERMIEQGLYTSSKGIASDLRGRDADSITMEELRELAESWGVEEISLWERADDDIIITQSSDPTQLNMSSKNWGYWFTAFNQLMELEPVTIEEGHAMERFWAGPVSRAERFEHIYYKFAYYFDGTTDFMINAFISDEEIYRQTFQSGPTQMIDKIIEENIDIEEIAVINSGPWLSPAEVDIVEPQRDLPVLHGHHTIETEEDAAMITEVQELSEMRSVEFSDNQISYKKIYQPLDNGRVMTITMNLERLKEVRDQFLLLFVGTFLVASIILIIIIRLAAKRQLRPIDQIVEQIHKLAEGNLTHIIDVHEKNEFDWLADQLNEMTAHFNRLITELKDESHSLVVVSSLLSKQVYSSVKSMGDTSAAMTAESKDLLFDLTITLEQLAELISTIDSISQADSNNIHAKEFLVQVQSKVKELEAFSKDHSNQVTNLTFMFYDTLEELNEASKRIDALSVELNKKISFFKVDEERL
;
A
#
# COMPACT_ATOMS: atom_id res chain seq x y z
N MET A 1 -31.48 9.07 17.98
CA MET A 1 -30.33 8.49 17.22
C MET A 1 -30.09 9.34 15.99
N LYS A 2 -28.93 10.00 15.85
CA LYS A 2 -28.55 10.66 14.60
C LYS A 2 -28.34 9.57 13.55
N ARG A 3 -29.14 9.56 12.48
CA ARG A 3 -28.94 8.68 11.32
C ARG A 3 -27.59 9.04 10.69
N ASN A 4 -26.61 8.14 10.76
CA ASN A 4 -25.37 8.31 10.00
C ASN A 4 -25.76 8.38 8.51
N THR A 5 -25.47 9.50 7.86
CA THR A 5 -25.78 9.66 6.44
C THR A 5 -25.00 8.62 5.63
N ILE A 6 -25.59 8.15 4.52
CA ILE A 6 -24.93 7.21 3.59
C ILE A 6 -23.55 7.73 3.19
N MET A 7 -23.42 9.04 3.02
CA MET A 7 -22.16 9.75 2.77
C MET A 7 -21.10 9.48 3.85
N PHE A 8 -21.44 9.55 5.15
CA PHE A 8 -20.48 9.31 6.22
C PHE A 8 -19.98 7.87 6.21
N GLN A 9 -20.87 6.89 6.00
CA GLN A 9 -20.48 5.49 5.92
C GLN A 9 -19.59 5.20 4.71
N LEU A 10 -19.88 5.81 3.56
CA LEU A 10 -19.09 5.67 2.34
C LEU A 10 -17.68 6.26 2.52
N LEU A 11 -17.58 7.47 3.11
CA LEU A 11 -16.31 8.12 3.41
C LEU A 11 -15.44 7.28 4.36
N VAL A 12 -16.03 6.69 5.40
CA VAL A 12 -15.29 5.83 6.34
C VAL A 12 -14.78 4.56 5.66
N LYS A 13 -15.61 3.89 4.84
CA LYS A 13 -15.19 2.67 4.12
C LYS A 13 -14.08 2.95 3.11
N ILE A 14 -14.21 4.01 2.33
CA ILE A 14 -13.18 4.41 1.35
C ILE A 14 -11.91 4.85 2.08
N GLY A 15 -12.04 5.61 3.17
CA GLY A 15 -10.89 6.02 3.99
C GLY A 15 -10.14 4.83 4.59
N LEU A 16 -10.84 3.82 5.10
CA LEU A 16 -10.24 2.58 5.59
C LEU A 16 -9.50 1.83 4.49
N PHE A 17 -10.13 1.65 3.33
CA PHE A 17 -9.51 0.99 2.19
C PHE A 17 -8.23 1.71 1.73
N LEU A 18 -8.29 3.04 1.59
CA LEU A 18 -7.14 3.86 1.23
C LEU A 18 -6.06 3.83 2.31
N GLY A 19 -6.43 3.80 3.59
CA GLY A 19 -5.48 3.68 4.69
C GLY A 19 -4.72 2.36 4.67
N VAL A 20 -5.38 1.25 4.33
CA VAL A 20 -4.71 -0.06 4.16
C VAL A 20 -3.79 -0.02 2.94
N LEU A 21 -4.27 0.48 1.80
CA LEU A 21 -3.45 0.59 0.59
C LEU A 21 -2.21 1.47 0.82
N ALA A 22 -2.38 2.57 1.54
CA ALA A 22 -1.31 3.47 1.96
C ALA A 22 -0.26 2.78 2.83
N LEU A 23 -0.71 2.00 3.82
CA LEU A 23 0.18 1.25 4.69
C LEU A 23 1.01 0.25 3.89
N ILE A 24 0.39 -0.44 2.92
CA ILE A 24 1.09 -1.36 2.02
C ILE A 24 2.15 -0.61 1.20
N ILE A 25 1.79 0.52 0.58
CA ILE A 25 2.71 1.35 -0.20
C ILE A 25 3.88 1.84 0.65
N LEU A 26 3.63 2.26 1.89
CA LEU A 26 4.66 2.72 2.82
C LEU A 26 5.61 1.59 3.20
N LEU A 27 5.09 0.40 3.52
CA LEU A 27 5.89 -0.78 3.82
C LEU A 27 6.75 -1.22 2.63
N VAL A 28 6.18 -1.24 1.43
CA VAL A 28 6.91 -1.57 0.20
C VAL A 28 7.99 -0.53 -0.09
N GLY A 29 7.67 0.76 0.04
CA GLY A 29 8.63 1.85 -0.16
C GLY A 29 9.79 1.79 0.84
N TYR A 30 9.51 1.54 2.12
CA TYR A 30 10.53 1.35 3.15
C TYR A 30 11.46 0.18 2.81
N TYR A 31 10.91 -0.98 2.45
CA TYR A 31 11.70 -2.17 2.13
C TYR A 31 12.53 -1.99 0.85
N PHE A 32 11.96 -1.31 -0.16
CA PHE A 32 12.68 -0.96 -1.40
C PHE A 32 13.89 -0.07 -1.12
N ILE A 33 13.72 0.99 -0.30
CA ILE A 33 14.83 1.88 0.09
C ILE A 33 15.88 1.10 0.87
N LYS A 34 15.45 0.27 1.83
CA LYS A 34 16.37 -0.57 2.62
C LYS A 34 17.26 -1.45 1.73
N ILE A 35 16.65 -2.20 0.80
CA ILE A 35 17.39 -3.05 -0.15
C ILE A 35 18.36 -2.21 -0.97
N LYS A 36 17.93 -1.06 -1.50
CA LYS A 36 18.78 -0.23 -2.35
C LYS A 36 19.96 0.38 -1.61
N VAL A 37 19.79 0.74 -0.34
CA VAL A 37 20.90 1.19 0.50
C VAL A 37 21.88 0.04 0.76
N GLU A 38 21.39 -1.15 1.09
CA GLU A 38 22.25 -2.32 1.32
C GLU A 38 23.03 -2.73 0.05
N GLU A 39 22.37 -2.74 -1.12
CA GLU A 39 23.00 -3.04 -2.41
C GLU A 39 24.09 -2.02 -2.76
N PHE A 40 23.82 -0.73 -2.55
CA PHE A 40 24.78 0.35 -2.76
C PHE A 40 26.00 0.24 -1.83
N GLN A 41 25.79 -0.09 -0.55
CA GLN A 41 26.89 -0.32 0.40
C GLN A 41 27.76 -1.51 -0.03
N GLN A 42 27.14 -2.62 -0.44
CA GLN A 42 27.87 -3.81 -0.89
C GLN A 42 28.72 -3.52 -2.13
N GLU A 43 28.19 -2.73 -3.08
CA GLU A 43 28.94 -2.29 -4.25
C GLU A 43 30.16 -1.44 -3.85
N GLN A 44 30.00 -0.47 -2.95
CA GLN A 44 31.12 0.33 -2.44
C GLN A 44 32.19 -0.52 -1.76
N ILE A 45 31.79 -1.45 -0.88
CA ILE A 45 32.71 -2.36 -0.19
C ILE A 45 33.47 -3.20 -1.21
N TYR A 46 32.78 -3.77 -2.20
CA TYR A 46 33.41 -4.59 -3.23
C TYR A 46 34.40 -3.76 -4.06
N THR A 47 34.03 -2.55 -4.47
CA THR A 47 34.91 -1.66 -5.22
C THR A 47 36.13 -1.26 -4.40
N ALA A 48 35.95 -0.85 -3.14
CA ALA A 48 37.06 -0.50 -2.25
C ALA A 48 38.01 -1.69 -2.05
N THR A 49 37.45 -2.88 -1.77
CA THR A 49 38.20 -4.13 -1.64
C THR A 49 39.03 -4.41 -2.89
N SER A 50 38.40 -4.38 -4.06
CA SER A 50 39.07 -4.67 -5.33
C SER A 50 40.18 -3.67 -5.64
N ILE A 51 39.98 -2.38 -5.38
CA ILE A 51 41.01 -1.35 -5.59
C ILE A 51 42.20 -1.58 -4.66
N VAL A 52 41.95 -1.80 -3.36
CA VAL A 52 43.02 -2.04 -2.38
C VAL A 52 43.79 -3.32 -2.72
N MET A 53 43.09 -4.42 -3.05
CA MET A 53 43.74 -5.66 -3.47
C MET A 53 44.59 -5.48 -4.73
N HIS A 54 44.07 -4.82 -5.78
CA HIS A 54 44.87 -4.55 -6.98
C HIS A 54 46.06 -3.63 -6.74
N ALA A 55 45.92 -2.65 -5.83
CA ALA A 55 47.02 -1.80 -5.42
C ALA A 55 48.09 -2.61 -4.66
N MET A 56 47.68 -3.52 -3.78
CA MET A 56 48.58 -4.41 -3.06
C MET A 56 49.32 -5.36 -4.02
N ASP A 57 48.60 -6.01 -4.94
CA ASP A 57 49.20 -6.92 -5.92
C ASP A 57 50.20 -6.18 -6.82
N GLY A 58 49.81 -5.03 -7.34
CA GLY A 58 50.66 -4.19 -8.20
C GLY A 58 51.90 -3.66 -7.47
N THR A 59 51.76 -3.24 -6.21
CA THR A 59 52.90 -2.81 -5.39
C THR A 59 53.79 -3.99 -5.02
N GLN A 60 53.25 -5.16 -4.71
CA GLN A 60 54.05 -6.36 -4.42
C GLN A 60 54.86 -6.82 -5.64
N GLU A 61 54.26 -6.81 -6.83
CA GLU A 61 54.99 -7.13 -8.07
C GLU A 61 56.11 -6.11 -8.36
N SER A 62 55.82 -4.83 -8.13
CA SER A 62 56.79 -3.74 -8.28
C SER A 62 57.93 -3.85 -7.26
N ALA A 63 57.60 -4.11 -6.00
CA ALA A 63 58.52 -4.36 -4.89
C ALA A 63 59.50 -5.49 -5.22
N ASN A 64 58.97 -6.65 -5.61
CA ASN A 64 59.77 -7.82 -6.00
C ASN A 64 60.70 -7.51 -7.19
N THR A 65 60.25 -6.65 -8.12
CA THR A 65 61.05 -6.26 -9.28
C THR A 65 62.19 -5.32 -8.88
N ILE A 66 61.92 -4.31 -8.05
CA ILE A 66 62.92 -3.36 -7.53
C ILE A 66 63.94 -4.12 -6.66
N GLU A 67 63.47 -4.98 -5.77
CA GLU A 67 64.33 -5.80 -4.92
C GLU A 67 65.27 -6.68 -5.76
N ARG A 68 64.77 -7.31 -6.83
CA ARG A 68 65.60 -8.09 -7.75
C ARG A 68 66.66 -7.24 -8.47
N MET A 69 66.31 -6.00 -8.84
CA MET A 69 67.27 -5.07 -9.47
C MET A 69 68.39 -4.69 -8.48
N ILE A 70 68.01 -4.40 -7.23
CA ILE A 70 68.95 -4.11 -6.15
C ILE A 70 69.88 -5.31 -5.91
N GLU A 71 69.33 -6.52 -5.84
CA GLU A 71 70.11 -7.74 -5.64
C GLU A 71 71.11 -7.99 -6.77
N GLN A 72 70.73 -7.74 -8.03
CA GLN A 72 71.65 -7.82 -9.17
C GLN A 72 72.75 -6.75 -9.11
N GLY A 73 72.41 -5.54 -8.66
CA GLY A 73 73.36 -4.47 -8.40
C GLY A 73 74.36 -4.87 -7.32
N LEU A 74 73.87 -5.29 -6.15
CA LEU A 74 74.67 -5.77 -5.03
C LEU A 74 75.54 -6.98 -5.42
N TYR A 75 75.03 -7.91 -6.23
CA TYR A 75 75.82 -9.02 -6.74
C TYR A 75 76.99 -8.54 -7.61
N THR A 76 76.74 -7.59 -8.49
CA THR A 76 77.77 -6.98 -9.35
C THR A 76 78.81 -6.23 -8.51
N SER A 77 78.37 -5.37 -7.59
CA SER A 77 79.25 -4.62 -6.68
C SER A 77 80.07 -5.54 -5.80
N SER A 78 79.46 -6.57 -5.20
CA SER A 78 80.17 -7.53 -4.33
C SER A 78 81.25 -8.31 -5.09
N LYS A 79 80.97 -8.72 -6.34
CA LYS A 79 81.98 -9.33 -7.22
C LYS A 79 83.11 -8.38 -7.58
N GLY A 80 82.78 -7.12 -7.83
CA GLY A 80 83.74 -6.05 -8.07
C GLY A 80 84.70 -5.87 -6.90
N ILE A 81 84.14 -5.67 -5.70
CA ILE A 81 84.87 -5.55 -4.44
C ILE A 81 85.77 -6.78 -4.21
N ALA A 82 85.26 -7.99 -4.45
CA ALA A 82 86.06 -9.22 -4.33
C ALA A 82 87.23 -9.27 -5.30
N SER A 83 87.04 -8.77 -6.52
CA SER A 83 88.10 -8.67 -7.51
C SER A 83 89.18 -7.66 -7.11
N ASP A 84 88.79 -6.51 -6.55
CA ASP A 84 89.71 -5.44 -6.14
C ASP A 84 90.52 -5.82 -4.89
N LEU A 85 89.94 -6.63 -4.00
CA LEU A 85 90.59 -7.11 -2.78
C LEU A 85 91.32 -8.46 -2.96
N ARG A 86 91.29 -9.05 -4.16
CA ARG A 86 91.85 -10.38 -4.41
C ARG A 86 93.33 -10.47 -4.04
N GLY A 87 93.67 -11.49 -3.25
CA GLY A 87 95.06 -11.77 -2.84
C GLY A 87 95.59 -10.84 -1.74
N ARG A 88 94.73 -10.04 -1.11
CA ARG A 88 95.04 -9.30 0.11
C ARG A 88 94.56 -10.05 1.35
N ASP A 89 95.30 -9.92 2.44
CA ASP A 89 94.88 -10.38 3.77
C ASP A 89 93.96 -9.34 4.42
N ALA A 90 92.95 -9.78 5.18
CA ALA A 90 91.98 -8.89 5.85
C ALA A 90 92.68 -7.82 6.71
N ASP A 91 93.67 -8.22 7.52
CA ASP A 91 94.45 -7.33 8.39
C ASP A 91 95.22 -6.21 7.66
N SER A 92 95.43 -6.38 6.35
CA SER A 92 96.13 -5.38 5.52
C SER A 92 95.19 -4.33 4.93
N ILE A 93 93.87 -4.49 5.07
CA ILE A 93 92.85 -3.63 4.47
C ILE A 93 92.38 -2.65 5.54
N THR A 94 92.54 -1.37 5.27
CA THR A 94 92.16 -0.30 6.21
C THR A 94 90.70 0.10 6.05
N MET A 95 90.11 0.65 7.11
CA MET A 95 88.76 1.21 7.11
C MET A 95 88.57 2.29 6.03
N GLU A 96 89.57 3.14 5.80
CA GLU A 96 89.49 4.20 4.78
C GLU A 96 89.47 3.60 3.36
N GLU A 97 90.27 2.56 3.11
CA GLU A 97 90.21 1.83 1.84
C GLU A 97 88.83 1.18 1.62
N LEU A 98 88.22 0.61 2.66
CA LEU A 98 86.87 0.05 2.56
C LEU A 98 85.82 1.13 2.28
N ARG A 99 85.99 2.35 2.83
CA ARG A 99 85.12 3.49 2.52
C ARG A 99 85.27 3.96 1.07
N GLU A 100 86.50 4.08 0.59
CA GLU A 100 86.77 4.44 -0.82
C GLU A 100 86.20 3.37 -1.78
N LEU A 101 86.34 2.09 -1.44
CA LEU A 101 85.74 0.98 -2.19
C LEU A 101 84.21 1.02 -2.17
N ALA A 102 83.61 1.29 -1.01
CA ALA A 102 82.16 1.40 -0.86
C ALA A 102 81.60 2.49 -1.78
N GLU A 103 82.22 3.68 -1.76
CA GLU A 103 81.86 4.80 -2.63
C GLU A 103 82.05 4.44 -4.13
N SER A 104 83.16 3.80 -4.49
CA SER A 104 83.45 3.42 -5.88
C SER A 104 82.48 2.37 -6.44
N TRP A 105 81.99 1.46 -5.59
CA TRP A 105 81.06 0.39 -5.99
C TRP A 105 79.59 0.72 -5.72
N GLY A 106 79.31 1.92 -5.21
CA GLY A 106 77.95 2.42 -4.99
C GLY A 106 77.20 1.63 -3.92
N VAL A 107 77.88 1.22 -2.85
CA VAL A 107 77.29 0.58 -1.67
C VAL A 107 77.48 1.48 -0.45
N GLU A 108 76.61 1.33 0.55
CA GLU A 108 76.66 2.16 1.76
C GLU A 108 77.92 1.85 2.57
N GLU A 109 78.13 0.55 2.82
CA GLU A 109 79.22 0.05 3.64
C GLU A 109 79.68 -1.32 3.16
N ILE A 110 80.93 -1.64 3.50
CA ILE A 110 81.57 -2.92 3.26
C ILE A 110 82.13 -3.45 4.59
N SER A 111 81.77 -4.69 4.90
CA SER A 111 82.28 -5.44 6.05
C SER A 111 82.89 -6.76 5.60
N LEU A 112 84.06 -7.09 6.14
CA LEU A 112 84.77 -8.33 5.86
C LEU A 112 84.52 -9.31 7.01
N TRP A 113 83.97 -10.47 6.66
CA TRP A 113 83.61 -11.52 7.59
C TRP A 113 84.61 -12.67 7.49
N GLU A 114 85.21 -13.06 8.62
CA GLU A 114 86.16 -14.17 8.70
C GLU A 114 85.65 -15.26 9.64
N ARG A 115 86.02 -16.51 9.32
CA ARG A 115 85.72 -17.65 10.18
C ARG A 115 86.64 -17.63 11.41
N ALA A 116 86.04 -17.59 12.59
CA ALA A 116 86.73 -17.66 13.87
C ALA A 116 86.18 -18.86 14.67
N ASP A 117 86.91 -19.98 14.64
CA ASP A 117 86.51 -21.26 15.24
C ASP A 117 85.12 -21.74 14.76
N ASP A 118 84.10 -21.68 15.64
CA ASP A 118 82.73 -22.09 15.38
C ASP A 118 81.78 -20.91 15.08
N ASP A 119 82.34 -19.75 14.75
CA ASP A 119 81.64 -18.50 14.45
C ASP A 119 82.17 -17.86 13.15
N ILE A 120 81.43 -16.88 12.64
CA ILE A 120 81.80 -16.02 11.52
C ILE A 120 81.59 -14.59 12.01
N ILE A 121 82.68 -13.82 12.09
CA ILE A 121 82.73 -12.49 12.73
C ILE A 121 83.24 -11.42 11.77
N ILE A 122 82.84 -10.16 12.01
CA ILE A 122 83.38 -9.01 11.28
C ILE A 122 84.76 -8.64 11.84
N THR A 123 85.80 -8.74 11.01
CA THR A 123 87.18 -8.38 11.37
C THR A 123 87.61 -7.02 10.85
N GLN A 124 87.09 -6.61 9.69
CA GLN A 124 87.27 -5.26 9.13
C GLN A 124 85.93 -4.71 8.63
N SER A 125 85.75 -3.39 8.73
CA SER A 125 84.56 -2.73 8.23
C SER A 125 84.84 -1.26 7.90
N SER A 126 84.07 -0.71 6.95
CA SER A 126 83.97 0.73 6.72
C SER A 126 83.22 1.48 7.84
N ASP A 127 82.56 0.76 8.75
CA ASP A 127 81.95 1.29 9.98
C ASP A 127 82.53 0.60 11.24
N PRO A 128 83.21 1.34 12.14
CA PRO A 128 83.80 0.77 13.33
C PRO A 128 82.76 0.22 14.31
N THR A 129 81.47 0.60 14.20
CA THR A 129 80.45 0.10 15.12
C THR A 129 80.09 -1.37 14.87
N GLN A 130 80.45 -1.92 13.71
CA GLN A 130 80.17 -3.31 13.31
C GLN A 130 81.27 -4.30 13.70
N LEU A 131 82.45 -3.82 14.09
CA LEU A 131 83.60 -4.69 14.37
C LEU A 131 83.31 -5.68 15.50
N ASN A 132 83.72 -6.94 15.32
CA ASN A 132 83.49 -8.07 16.23
C ASN A 132 82.01 -8.47 16.40
N MET A 133 81.10 -8.06 15.52
CA MET A 133 79.75 -8.62 15.49
C MET A 133 79.81 -10.11 15.14
N SER A 134 79.05 -10.90 15.90
CA SER A 134 78.94 -12.35 15.76
C SER A 134 77.65 -12.71 15.04
N SER A 135 77.74 -13.61 14.06
CA SER A 135 76.57 -14.12 13.32
C SER A 135 75.98 -15.39 13.92
N LYS A 136 76.62 -16.01 14.92
CA LYS A 136 76.28 -17.31 15.50
C LYS A 136 74.80 -17.51 15.87
N ASN A 137 74.14 -16.45 16.31
CA ASN A 137 72.75 -16.48 16.77
C ASN A 137 71.74 -15.93 15.74
N TRP A 138 72.14 -15.70 14.49
CA TRP A 138 71.28 -15.10 13.47
C TRP A 138 70.42 -16.12 12.69
N GLY A 139 70.29 -17.34 13.21
CA GLY A 139 69.42 -18.37 12.65
C GLY A 139 69.79 -18.70 11.20
N TYR A 140 68.84 -18.53 10.27
CA TYR A 140 69.05 -18.88 8.85
C TYR A 140 70.17 -18.08 8.18
N TRP A 141 70.47 -16.85 8.64
CA TRP A 141 71.60 -16.07 8.14
C TRP A 141 72.93 -16.79 8.40
N PHE A 142 73.11 -17.33 9.61
CA PHE A 142 74.32 -18.09 9.96
C PHE A 142 74.46 -19.36 9.10
N THR A 143 73.34 -20.02 8.81
CA THR A 143 73.32 -21.17 7.90
C THR A 143 73.74 -20.77 6.48
N ALA A 144 73.24 -19.65 5.96
CA ALA A 144 73.63 -19.13 4.65
C ALA A 144 75.13 -18.76 4.60
N PHE A 145 75.67 -18.15 5.66
CA PHE A 145 77.07 -17.77 5.73
C PHE A 145 77.99 -18.99 5.71
N ASN A 146 77.64 -20.06 6.44
CA ASN A 146 78.39 -21.30 6.41
C ASN A 146 78.36 -21.93 5.01
N GLN A 147 77.19 -22.03 4.38
CA GLN A 147 77.06 -22.55 3.01
C GLN A 147 77.93 -21.75 2.02
N LEU A 148 77.90 -20.41 2.08
CA LEU A 148 78.75 -19.57 1.24
C LEU A 148 80.24 -19.83 1.47
N MET A 149 80.69 -19.79 2.73
CA MET A 149 82.11 -19.98 3.08
C MET A 149 82.63 -21.40 2.82
N GLU A 150 81.76 -22.41 2.82
CA GLU A 150 82.08 -23.79 2.44
C GLU A 150 82.04 -24.01 0.92
N LEU A 151 81.74 -22.96 0.15
CA LEU A 151 81.59 -23.00 -1.30
C LEU A 151 80.47 -23.96 -1.73
N GLU A 152 79.43 -24.08 -0.92
CA GLU A 152 78.19 -24.78 -1.24
C GLU A 152 77.12 -23.81 -1.78
N PRO A 153 76.16 -24.28 -2.59
CA PRO A 153 75.00 -23.48 -2.97
C PRO A 153 74.15 -23.13 -1.73
N VAL A 154 73.74 -21.87 -1.62
CA VAL A 154 72.83 -21.45 -0.55
C VAL A 154 71.43 -22.00 -0.81
N THR A 155 70.84 -22.65 0.19
CA THR A 155 69.54 -23.36 0.10
C THR A 155 68.44 -22.73 0.96
N ILE A 156 68.74 -21.62 1.63
CA ILE A 156 67.79 -20.86 2.44
C ILE A 156 66.71 -20.26 1.54
N GLU A 157 65.44 -20.44 1.91
CA GLU A 157 64.28 -19.93 1.15
C GLU A 157 64.12 -18.42 1.35
N GLU A 158 64.51 -17.90 2.52
CA GLU A 158 64.52 -16.49 2.84
C GLU A 158 65.64 -15.75 2.09
N GLY A 159 65.23 -14.71 1.35
CA GLY A 159 66.14 -13.92 0.50
C GLY A 159 66.34 -14.52 -0.89
N HIS A 160 67.48 -14.22 -1.51
CA HIS A 160 67.78 -14.64 -2.87
C HIS A 160 69.23 -15.08 -3.01
N ALA A 161 69.40 -16.34 -3.39
CA ALA A 161 70.69 -16.96 -3.65
C ALA A 161 71.07 -16.89 -5.14
N MET A 162 72.32 -16.54 -5.41
CA MET A 162 72.95 -16.63 -6.72
C MET A 162 74.30 -17.35 -6.59
N GLU A 163 75.02 -17.54 -7.70
CA GLU A 163 76.32 -18.21 -7.67
C GLU A 163 77.29 -17.43 -6.76
N ARG A 164 77.78 -18.08 -5.69
CA ARG A 164 78.69 -17.50 -4.68
C ARG A 164 78.15 -16.27 -3.95
N PHE A 165 76.83 -16.09 -3.97
CA PHE A 165 76.18 -14.89 -3.46
C PHE A 165 74.87 -15.22 -2.76
N TRP A 166 74.57 -14.47 -1.71
CA TRP A 166 73.24 -14.46 -1.13
C TRP A 166 72.90 -13.08 -0.59
N ALA A 167 71.69 -12.62 -0.88
CA ALA A 167 71.11 -11.43 -0.26
C ALA A 167 69.92 -11.86 0.59
N GLY A 168 69.93 -11.51 1.87
CA GLY A 168 68.79 -11.82 2.73
C GLY A 168 67.62 -10.85 2.53
N PRO A 169 66.50 -11.04 3.23
CA PRO A 169 65.32 -10.17 3.12
C PRO A 169 65.62 -8.73 3.55
N VAL A 170 64.81 -7.79 3.07
CA VAL A 170 64.86 -6.40 3.53
C VAL A 170 64.64 -6.34 5.04
N SER A 171 65.61 -5.75 5.75
CA SER A 171 65.63 -5.71 7.22
C SER A 171 65.56 -4.28 7.72
N ARG A 172 64.77 -4.03 8.77
CA ARG A 172 64.64 -2.70 9.39
C ARG A 172 65.82 -2.38 10.30
N ALA A 173 66.27 -1.12 10.30
CA ALA A 173 67.26 -0.63 11.26
C ALA A 173 66.69 -0.64 12.69
N GLU A 174 67.41 -1.24 13.65
CA GLU A 174 66.96 -1.31 15.06
C GLU A 174 66.72 0.09 15.70
N ARG A 175 67.42 1.13 15.24
CA ARG A 175 67.38 2.47 15.85
C ARG A 175 66.60 3.53 15.08
N PHE A 176 66.14 3.24 13.86
CA PHE A 176 65.50 4.24 12.99
C PHE A 176 64.25 3.67 12.33
N GLU A 177 63.10 4.33 12.54
CA GLU A 177 61.78 3.81 12.14
C GLU A 177 61.56 3.74 10.61
N HIS A 178 62.47 4.27 9.79
CA HIS A 178 62.30 4.40 8.34
C HIS A 178 63.56 4.08 7.51
N ILE A 179 64.59 3.49 8.13
CA ILE A 179 65.79 3.06 7.40
C ILE A 179 65.75 1.55 7.23
N TYR A 180 65.90 1.13 5.98
CA TYR A 180 65.85 -0.26 5.58
C TYR A 180 67.13 -0.64 4.87
N TYR A 181 67.63 -1.81 5.23
CA TYR A 181 68.86 -2.35 4.69
C TYR A 181 68.57 -3.57 3.85
N LYS A 182 69.30 -3.67 2.73
CA LYS A 182 69.39 -4.89 1.94
C LYS A 182 70.83 -5.38 2.01
N PHE A 183 71.05 -6.41 2.83
CA PHE A 183 72.37 -7.00 3.04
C PHE A 183 72.66 -8.08 2.01
N ALA A 184 73.85 -8.02 1.43
CA ALA A 184 74.34 -9.01 0.48
C ALA A 184 75.71 -9.54 0.91
N TYR A 185 75.96 -10.81 0.59
CA TYR A 185 77.12 -11.56 1.00
C TYR A 185 77.68 -12.30 -0.21
N TYR A 186 78.99 -12.17 -0.44
CA TYR A 186 79.69 -12.82 -1.54
C TYR A 186 80.97 -13.49 -1.08
N PHE A 187 81.15 -14.74 -1.51
CA PHE A 187 82.38 -15.50 -1.25
C PHE A 187 82.65 -16.50 -2.38
N ASP A 188 83.74 -16.30 -3.12
CA ASP A 188 84.19 -17.20 -4.19
C ASP A 188 85.46 -17.99 -3.85
N GLY A 189 85.97 -17.85 -2.64
CA GLY A 189 87.19 -18.51 -2.17
C GLY A 189 88.49 -17.90 -2.73
N THR A 190 88.44 -16.74 -3.39
CA THR A 190 89.66 -16.01 -3.83
C THR A 190 90.25 -15.10 -2.74
N THR A 191 89.54 -14.95 -1.63
CA THR A 191 89.92 -14.25 -0.40
C THR A 191 89.67 -15.17 0.79
N ASP A 192 90.32 -14.90 1.94
CA ASP A 192 90.08 -15.64 3.19
C ASP A 192 88.86 -15.13 3.98
N PHE A 193 88.29 -14.01 3.52
CA PHE A 193 87.10 -13.37 4.09
C PHE A 193 85.95 -13.33 3.09
N MET A 194 84.72 -13.35 3.60
CA MET A 194 83.49 -13.08 2.87
C MET A 194 83.20 -11.59 2.87
N ILE A 195 82.77 -11.07 1.73
CA ILE A 195 82.42 -9.67 1.58
C ILE A 195 80.94 -9.51 1.89
N ASN A 196 80.64 -8.66 2.86
CA ASN A 196 79.32 -8.12 3.04
C ASN A 196 79.27 -6.71 2.46
N ALA A 197 78.36 -6.49 1.53
CA ALA A 197 78.04 -5.18 1.01
C ALA A 197 76.55 -4.96 1.17
N PHE A 198 76.16 -3.75 1.57
CA PHE A 198 74.74 -3.43 1.71
C PHE A 198 74.45 -2.02 1.26
N ILE A 199 73.19 -1.78 0.96
CA ILE A 199 72.65 -0.45 0.73
C ILE A 199 71.62 -0.13 1.80
N SER A 200 71.55 1.14 2.15
CA SER A 200 70.48 1.71 2.95
C SER A 200 69.75 2.72 2.09
N ASP A 201 68.42 2.63 2.01
CA ASP A 201 67.68 3.64 1.25
C ASP A 201 66.26 3.83 1.80
N GLU A 202 65.97 5.06 2.20
CA GLU A 202 64.62 5.50 2.54
C GLU A 202 63.69 5.45 1.31
N GLU A 203 64.23 5.64 0.11
CA GLU A 203 63.51 5.56 -1.16
C GLU A 203 63.09 4.13 -1.48
N ILE A 204 63.92 3.12 -1.18
CA ILE A 204 63.53 1.71 -1.26
C ILE A 204 62.30 1.50 -0.37
N TYR A 205 62.31 2.02 0.85
CA TYR A 205 61.16 1.88 1.74
C TYR A 205 59.92 2.61 1.25
N ARG A 206 60.09 3.88 0.86
CA ARG A 206 58.99 4.72 0.37
C ARG A 206 58.33 4.11 -0.86
N GLN A 207 59.10 3.61 -1.81
CA GLN A 207 58.56 3.03 -3.05
C GLN A 207 58.00 1.61 -2.84
N THR A 208 58.59 0.80 -1.96
CA THR A 208 58.23 -0.61 -1.76
C THR A 208 57.07 -0.78 -0.77
N PHE A 209 56.98 0.04 0.27
CA PHE A 209 56.05 -0.19 1.39
C PHE A 209 55.08 0.97 1.68
N GLN A 210 55.44 2.22 1.40
CA GLN A 210 54.55 3.37 1.65
C GLN A 210 53.76 3.84 0.42
N SER A 211 54.23 3.52 -0.78
CA SER A 211 53.63 3.99 -2.03
C SER A 211 52.72 2.92 -2.64
N GLY A 212 51.48 3.29 -2.97
CA GLY A 212 50.50 2.39 -3.61
C GLY A 212 49.27 2.14 -2.73
N PRO A 213 49.22 1.08 -1.89
CA PRO A 213 47.99 0.68 -1.22
C PRO A 213 47.49 1.73 -0.22
N THR A 214 48.37 2.29 0.61
CA THR A 214 48.00 3.34 1.57
C THR A 214 47.50 4.59 0.85
N GLN A 215 48.15 5.03 -0.23
CA GLN A 215 47.68 6.17 -1.03
C GLN A 215 46.32 5.92 -1.69
N MET A 216 46.08 4.67 -2.14
CA MET A 216 44.78 4.29 -2.69
C MET A 216 43.71 4.22 -1.60
N ILE A 217 44.04 3.72 -0.40
CA ILE A 217 43.17 3.74 0.78
C ILE A 217 42.78 5.18 1.13
N ASP A 218 43.76 6.08 1.27
CA ASP A 218 43.52 7.48 1.59
C ASP A 218 42.62 8.13 0.54
N LYS A 219 42.87 7.86 -0.76
CA LYS A 219 42.03 8.35 -1.84
C LYS A 219 40.60 7.79 -1.79
N ILE A 220 40.42 6.51 -1.45
CA ILE A 220 39.09 5.91 -1.29
C ILE A 220 38.34 6.61 -0.15
N ILE A 221 39.00 6.85 0.98
CA ILE A 221 38.40 7.53 2.14
C ILE A 221 38.05 8.99 1.77
N GLU A 222 38.93 9.70 1.07
CA GLU A 222 38.68 11.08 0.61
C GLU A 222 37.52 11.18 -0.40
N GLU A 223 37.43 10.25 -1.35
CA GLU A 223 36.39 10.24 -2.38
C GLU A 223 35.06 9.65 -1.88
N ASN A 224 35.11 8.80 -0.84
CA ASN A 224 33.96 8.10 -0.28
C ASN A 224 33.71 8.49 1.18
N ILE A 225 32.91 9.53 1.34
CA ILE A 225 32.41 10.08 2.61
C ILE A 225 31.74 9.04 3.53
N ASP A 226 31.26 7.91 3.00
CA ASP A 226 30.61 6.88 3.83
C ASP A 226 31.63 5.89 4.44
N ILE A 227 32.87 5.85 3.95
CA ILE A 227 33.97 5.03 4.46
C ILE A 227 34.87 5.92 5.32
N GLU A 228 34.95 5.60 6.61
CA GLU A 228 35.75 6.38 7.57
C GLU A 228 37.19 5.85 7.66
N GLU A 229 37.35 4.53 7.56
CA GLU A 229 38.63 3.88 7.79
C GLU A 229 38.74 2.57 6.99
N ILE A 230 39.93 2.30 6.46
CA ILE A 230 40.31 1.00 5.88
C ILE A 230 41.68 0.63 6.47
N ALA A 231 41.82 -0.64 6.87
CA ALA A 231 43.09 -1.19 7.32
C ALA A 231 43.36 -2.55 6.65
N VAL A 232 44.63 -2.86 6.42
CA VAL A 232 45.08 -4.22 6.10
C VAL A 232 45.86 -4.75 7.29
N ILE A 233 45.24 -5.66 8.02
CA ILE A 233 45.73 -6.21 9.27
C ILE A 233 46.49 -7.51 9.00
N ASN A 234 47.68 -7.63 9.59
CA ASN A 234 48.39 -8.89 9.67
C ASN A 234 47.95 -9.64 10.92
N SER A 235 47.18 -10.70 10.76
CA SER A 235 46.38 -11.24 11.86
C SER A 235 47.22 -11.91 12.93
N GLY A 236 48.33 -12.54 12.59
CA GLY A 236 49.26 -13.11 13.57
C GLY A 236 49.84 -12.06 14.52
N PRO A 237 50.62 -11.08 14.01
CA PRO A 237 51.19 -10.01 14.82
C PRO A 237 50.15 -9.12 15.49
N TRP A 238 48.95 -8.95 14.91
CA TRP A 238 47.91 -8.14 15.52
C TRP A 238 47.20 -8.86 16.68
N LEU A 239 46.87 -10.16 16.54
CA LEU A 239 46.22 -10.95 17.62
C LEU A 239 47.20 -11.32 18.74
N SER A 240 48.49 -11.41 18.42
CA SER A 240 49.55 -11.69 19.37
C SER A 240 50.71 -10.73 19.09
N PRO A 241 50.59 -9.47 19.54
CA PRO A 241 51.67 -8.50 19.43
C PRO A 241 52.82 -9.00 20.30
N ALA A 242 53.76 -9.70 19.68
CA ALA A 242 54.96 -10.13 20.36
C ALA A 242 55.82 -8.89 20.64
N GLU A 243 56.59 -8.88 21.73
CA GLU A 243 57.70 -7.92 21.95
C GLU A 243 58.87 -8.22 20.99
N VAL A 244 58.57 -8.61 19.76
CA VAL A 244 59.56 -8.96 18.75
C VAL A 244 59.93 -7.66 18.04
N ASP A 245 61.23 -7.36 18.03
CA ASP A 245 61.77 -6.30 17.20
C ASP A 245 61.29 -6.54 15.76
N ILE A 246 60.62 -5.54 15.17
CA ILE A 246 60.14 -5.64 13.79
C ILE A 246 61.38 -5.66 12.90
N VAL A 247 61.76 -6.86 12.46
CA VAL A 247 62.89 -7.09 11.55
C VAL A 247 62.38 -7.04 10.11
N GLU A 248 61.28 -7.72 9.83
CA GLU A 248 60.67 -7.88 8.51
C GLU A 248 59.27 -7.24 8.49
N PRO A 249 59.10 -5.99 8.01
CA PRO A 249 57.83 -5.26 8.12
C PRO A 249 56.61 -6.01 7.60
N GLN A 250 56.73 -6.70 6.46
CA GLN A 250 55.59 -7.41 5.87
C GLN A 250 55.10 -8.59 6.71
N ARG A 251 55.98 -9.14 7.56
CA ARG A 251 55.68 -10.27 8.44
C ARG A 251 55.33 -9.80 9.84
N ASP A 252 55.99 -8.77 10.34
CA ASP A 252 56.00 -8.43 11.76
C ASP A 252 55.10 -7.23 12.11
N LEU A 253 54.74 -6.36 11.14
CA LEU A 253 53.83 -5.23 11.41
C LEU A 253 52.38 -5.70 11.63
N PRO A 254 51.71 -5.29 12.73
CA PRO A 254 50.30 -5.59 12.97
C PRO A 254 49.35 -4.98 11.94
N VAL A 255 49.64 -3.76 11.48
CA VAL A 255 48.89 -3.06 10.43
C VAL A 255 49.84 -2.77 9.29
N LEU A 256 49.56 -3.34 8.12
CA LEU A 256 50.40 -3.24 6.93
C LEU A 256 50.09 -1.96 6.14
N HIS A 257 48.80 -1.64 6.00
CA HIS A 257 48.32 -0.50 5.23
C HIS A 257 47.10 0.14 5.90
N GLY A 258 46.93 1.44 5.68
CA GLY A 258 45.83 2.21 6.24
C GLY A 258 45.94 2.38 7.76
N HIS A 259 44.79 2.55 8.41
CA HIS A 259 44.71 2.82 9.85
C HIS A 259 43.66 1.92 10.47
N HIS A 260 43.88 1.48 11.71
CA HIS A 260 42.90 0.74 12.51
C HIS A 260 42.78 1.42 13.87
N THR A 261 42.05 2.53 13.89
CA THR A 261 41.85 3.40 15.06
C THR A 261 40.44 3.27 15.64
N ILE A 262 39.46 2.84 14.84
CA ILE A 262 38.07 2.66 15.28
C ILE A 262 37.87 1.21 15.70
N GLU A 263 38.36 0.85 16.88
CA GLU A 263 38.35 -0.52 17.40
C GLU A 263 36.98 -0.95 17.97
N THR A 264 36.70 -2.26 17.92
CA THR A 264 35.52 -2.87 18.56
C THR A 264 35.93 -4.11 19.35
N GLU A 265 35.18 -4.43 20.42
CA GLU A 265 35.50 -5.59 21.29
C GLU A 265 35.48 -6.92 20.52
N GLU A 266 34.76 -6.97 19.39
CA GLU A 266 34.66 -8.12 18.50
C GLU A 266 35.81 -8.23 17.47
N ASP A 267 36.71 -7.24 17.34
CA ASP A 267 37.76 -7.23 16.30
C ASP A 267 38.56 -8.54 16.30
N ALA A 268 39.05 -8.98 17.47
CA ALA A 268 39.87 -10.19 17.59
C ALA A 268 39.10 -11.47 17.21
N ALA A 269 37.83 -11.57 17.61
CA ALA A 269 36.98 -12.72 17.30
C ALA A 269 36.66 -12.75 15.80
N MET A 270 36.32 -11.60 15.22
CA MET A 270 35.98 -11.47 13.81
C MET A 270 37.16 -11.75 12.89
N ILE A 271 38.35 -11.20 13.20
CA ILE A 271 39.58 -11.48 12.45
C ILE A 271 39.88 -12.97 12.44
N THR A 272 39.76 -13.65 13.59
CA THR A 272 39.97 -15.10 13.68
C THR A 272 38.92 -15.86 12.86
N GLU A 273 37.63 -15.52 13.01
CA GLU A 273 36.52 -16.20 12.33
C GLU A 273 36.62 -16.07 10.80
N VAL A 274 36.88 -14.87 10.27
CA VAL A 274 36.94 -14.68 8.82
C VAL A 274 38.12 -15.40 8.17
N GLN A 275 39.23 -15.57 8.89
CA GLN A 275 40.37 -16.33 8.41
C GLN A 275 40.08 -17.83 8.35
N GLU A 276 39.47 -18.37 9.41
CA GLU A 276 39.11 -19.80 9.46
C GLU A 276 38.05 -20.16 8.42
N LEU A 277 37.04 -19.30 8.25
CA LEU A 277 35.91 -19.56 7.35
C LEU A 277 36.17 -19.11 5.91
N SER A 278 37.15 -18.22 5.68
CA SER A 278 37.38 -17.57 4.38
C SER A 278 36.14 -16.87 3.81
N GLU A 279 35.27 -16.37 4.71
CA GLU A 279 34.05 -15.66 4.36
C GLU A 279 34.05 -14.26 4.96
N MET A 280 33.55 -13.28 4.20
CA MET A 280 33.33 -11.93 4.71
C MET A 280 32.35 -11.95 5.89
N ARG A 281 32.63 -11.13 6.91
CA ARG A 281 31.74 -10.84 8.04
C ARG A 281 31.65 -9.34 8.27
N SER A 282 30.63 -8.93 9.00
CA SER A 282 30.47 -7.54 9.41
C SER A 282 29.82 -7.42 10.77
N VAL A 283 30.20 -6.39 11.52
CA VAL A 283 29.62 -6.03 12.80
C VAL A 283 29.11 -4.59 12.73
N GLU A 284 27.90 -4.38 13.23
CA GLU A 284 27.38 -3.04 13.49
C GLU A 284 27.57 -2.71 14.98
N PHE A 285 28.20 -1.58 15.26
CA PHE A 285 28.46 -1.11 16.62
C PHE A 285 28.28 0.41 16.68
N SER A 286 28.41 0.98 17.87
CA SER A 286 28.35 2.43 18.04
C SER A 286 29.49 2.88 18.91
N ASP A 287 30.27 3.84 18.42
CA ASP A 287 31.32 4.51 19.17
C ASP A 287 31.04 6.02 19.16
N ASN A 288 31.17 6.66 20.32
CA ASN A 288 30.94 8.11 20.48
C ASN A 288 29.59 8.62 19.89
N GLN A 289 28.52 7.82 20.00
CA GLN A 289 27.18 8.07 19.41
C GLN A 289 27.09 8.00 17.88
N ILE A 290 28.18 7.66 17.20
CA ILE A 290 28.20 7.42 15.76
C ILE A 290 28.02 5.92 15.54
N SER A 291 27.07 5.57 14.66
CA SER A 291 26.85 4.17 14.32
C SER A 291 27.77 3.76 13.18
N TYR A 292 28.55 2.71 13.41
CA TYR A 292 29.47 2.17 12.42
C TYR A 292 29.05 0.79 11.97
N LYS A 293 29.43 0.44 10.74
CA LYS A 293 29.47 -0.94 10.26
C LYS A 293 30.90 -1.25 9.86
N LYS A 294 31.56 -2.14 10.60
CA LYS A 294 32.90 -2.63 10.25
C LYS A 294 32.77 -3.97 9.53
N ILE A 295 33.42 -4.06 8.39
CA ILE A 295 33.48 -5.24 7.53
C ILE A 295 34.87 -5.85 7.67
N TYR A 296 34.93 -7.17 7.74
CA TYR A 296 36.14 -7.97 7.81
C TYR A 296 36.18 -8.86 6.56
N GLN A 297 37.15 -8.58 5.70
CA GLN A 297 37.36 -9.31 4.46
C GLN A 297 38.66 -10.12 4.60
N PRO A 298 38.60 -11.47 4.59
CA PRO A 298 39.80 -12.27 4.59
C PRO A 298 40.58 -12.06 3.29
N LEU A 299 41.91 -11.97 3.43
CA LEU A 299 42.88 -11.91 2.34
C LEU A 299 43.85 -13.10 2.45
N ASP A 300 44.70 -13.27 1.45
CA ASP A 300 45.73 -14.31 1.46
C ASP A 300 46.81 -14.05 2.54
N ASN A 301 47.58 -15.10 2.85
CA ASN A 301 48.75 -15.05 3.74
C ASN A 301 48.45 -14.58 5.18
N GLY A 302 47.27 -14.93 5.71
CA GLY A 302 46.93 -14.59 7.09
C GLY A 302 46.69 -13.09 7.29
N ARG A 303 46.21 -12.40 6.26
CA ARG A 303 45.85 -10.98 6.31
C ARG A 303 44.32 -10.81 6.32
N VAL A 304 43.84 -9.74 6.94
CA VAL A 304 42.42 -9.36 6.94
C VAL A 304 42.32 -7.88 6.64
N MET A 305 41.50 -7.53 5.66
CA MET A 305 41.17 -6.13 5.41
C MET A 305 39.94 -5.75 6.21
N THR A 306 40.02 -4.63 6.93
CA THR A 306 38.90 -4.02 7.63
C THR A 306 38.43 -2.78 6.87
N ILE A 307 37.11 -2.61 6.77
CA ILE A 307 36.49 -1.39 6.23
C ILE A 307 35.45 -0.91 7.23
N THR A 308 35.63 0.28 7.79
CA THR A 308 34.70 0.89 8.75
C THR A 308 33.86 1.95 8.04
N MET A 309 32.55 1.73 7.97
CA MET A 309 31.60 2.64 7.35
C MET A 309 30.83 3.45 8.40
N ASN A 310 30.67 4.74 8.16
CA ASN A 310 29.85 5.64 8.97
C ASN A 310 28.39 5.58 8.50
N LEU A 311 27.48 5.10 9.35
CA LEU A 311 26.08 4.90 8.99
C LEU A 311 25.20 6.15 9.19
N GLU A 312 25.70 7.22 9.82
CA GLU A 312 24.86 8.37 10.17
C GLU A 312 24.32 9.07 8.93
N ARG A 313 25.17 9.33 7.94
CA ARG A 313 24.72 9.99 6.70
C ARG A 313 23.70 9.16 5.94
N LEU A 314 23.90 7.84 5.85
CA LEU A 314 22.96 6.94 5.19
C LEU A 314 21.62 6.88 5.94
N LYS A 315 21.65 6.91 7.28
CA LYS A 315 20.45 7.05 8.11
C LYS A 315 19.75 8.37 7.85
N GLU A 316 20.47 9.50 7.82
CA GLU A 316 19.90 10.81 7.55
C GLU A 316 19.24 10.88 6.17
N VAL A 317 19.93 10.38 5.13
CA VAL A 317 19.38 10.33 3.77
C VAL A 317 18.11 9.48 3.75
N ARG A 318 18.14 8.28 4.35
CA ARG A 318 16.96 7.41 4.47
C ARG A 318 15.81 8.12 5.19
N ASP A 319 16.08 8.80 6.30
CA ASP A 319 15.06 9.44 7.11
C ASP A 319 14.48 10.68 6.43
N GLN A 320 15.29 11.45 5.69
CA GLN A 320 14.82 12.53 4.82
C GLN A 320 13.92 12.00 3.69
N PHE A 321 14.32 10.91 3.04
CA PHE A 321 13.49 10.26 2.03
C PHE A 321 12.17 9.76 2.63
N LEU A 322 12.19 9.14 3.81
CA LEU A 322 10.98 8.70 4.50
C LEU A 322 10.08 9.87 4.89
N LEU A 323 10.64 10.96 5.40
CA LEU A 323 9.88 12.16 5.75
C LEU A 323 9.24 12.80 4.52
N LEU A 324 9.97 12.92 3.41
CA LEU A 324 9.45 13.44 2.15
C LEU A 324 8.37 12.53 1.57
N PHE A 325 8.57 11.21 1.65
CA PHE A 325 7.61 10.22 1.18
C PHE A 325 6.31 10.28 1.99
N VAL A 326 6.41 10.26 3.32
CA VAL A 326 5.27 10.40 4.23
C VAL A 326 4.58 11.76 4.05
N GLY A 327 5.35 12.84 3.91
CA GLY A 327 4.83 14.20 3.70
C GLY A 327 4.01 14.30 2.40
N THR A 328 4.57 13.85 1.28
CA THR A 328 3.88 13.80 -0.01
C THR A 328 2.63 12.93 0.06
N PHE A 329 2.72 11.78 0.73
CA PHE A 329 1.61 10.87 0.93
C PHE A 329 0.45 11.51 1.74
N LEU A 330 0.76 12.24 2.82
CA LEU A 330 -0.24 12.96 3.63
C LEU A 330 -0.93 14.05 2.81
N VAL A 331 -0.18 14.84 2.04
CA VAL A 331 -0.74 15.87 1.16
C VAL A 331 -1.66 15.25 0.11
N ALA A 332 -1.21 14.19 -0.57
CA ALA A 332 -2.01 13.47 -1.55
C ALA A 332 -3.30 12.89 -0.93
N SER A 333 -3.22 12.35 0.29
CA SER A 333 -4.37 11.83 1.03
C SER A 333 -5.38 12.93 1.36
N ILE A 334 -4.93 14.11 1.78
CA ILE A 334 -5.80 15.26 2.05
C ILE A 334 -6.52 15.69 0.76
N ILE A 335 -5.79 15.83 -0.35
CA ILE A 335 -6.36 16.18 -1.65
C ILE A 335 -7.41 15.14 -2.08
N LEU A 336 -7.08 13.85 -1.93
CA LEU A 336 -7.99 12.77 -2.27
C LEU A 336 -9.27 12.80 -1.43
N ILE A 337 -9.17 13.03 -0.12
CA ILE A 337 -10.33 13.20 0.77
C ILE A 337 -11.20 14.38 0.32
N ILE A 338 -10.59 15.51 -0.07
CA ILE A 338 -11.32 16.68 -0.59
C ILE A 338 -12.05 16.33 -1.88
N ILE A 339 -11.37 15.68 -2.83
CA ILE A 339 -11.95 15.25 -4.11
C ILE A 339 -13.14 14.30 -3.88
N ILE A 340 -12.98 13.28 -3.03
CA ILE A 340 -14.05 12.33 -2.71
C ILE A 340 -15.23 13.06 -2.08
N ARG A 341 -14.99 13.99 -1.15
CA ARG A 341 -16.05 14.77 -0.50
C ARG A 341 -16.80 15.64 -1.51
N LEU A 342 -16.10 16.29 -2.43
CA LEU A 342 -16.70 17.10 -3.50
C LEU A 342 -17.52 16.24 -4.47
N ALA A 343 -16.96 15.11 -4.90
CA ALA A 343 -17.62 14.15 -5.79
C ALA A 343 -18.89 13.57 -5.15
N ALA A 344 -18.80 13.11 -3.89
CA ALA A 344 -19.93 12.55 -3.16
C ALA A 344 -21.03 13.60 -2.95
N LYS A 345 -20.68 14.86 -2.61
CA LYS A 345 -21.66 15.94 -2.46
C LYS A 345 -22.39 16.22 -3.78
N ARG A 346 -21.71 16.14 -4.91
CA ARG A 346 -22.31 16.35 -6.23
C ARG A 346 -23.22 15.18 -6.62
N GLN A 347 -22.73 13.95 -6.52
CA GLN A 347 -23.45 12.75 -6.97
C GLN A 347 -24.65 12.38 -6.09
N LEU A 348 -24.59 12.62 -4.78
CA LEU A 348 -25.68 12.26 -3.86
C LEU A 348 -26.73 13.36 -3.71
N ARG A 349 -26.54 14.53 -4.33
CA ARG A 349 -27.50 15.66 -4.26
C ARG A 349 -28.93 15.29 -4.70
N PRO A 350 -29.17 14.49 -5.76
CA PRO A 350 -30.53 14.15 -6.19
C PRO A 350 -31.33 13.33 -5.17
N ILE A 351 -30.68 12.64 -4.23
CA ILE A 351 -31.37 11.85 -3.19
C ILE A 351 -32.29 12.74 -2.36
N ASP A 352 -31.84 13.95 -2.00
CA ASP A 352 -32.65 14.86 -1.18
C ASP A 352 -33.95 15.27 -1.92
N GLN A 353 -33.88 15.46 -3.24
CA GLN A 353 -35.04 15.78 -4.08
C GLN A 353 -36.02 14.61 -4.16
N ILE A 354 -35.51 13.39 -4.31
CA ILE A 354 -36.34 12.17 -4.34
C ILE A 354 -37.03 11.94 -3.00
N VAL A 355 -36.32 12.13 -1.88
CA VAL A 355 -36.89 12.01 -0.53
C VAL A 355 -37.98 13.06 -0.30
N GLU A 356 -37.76 14.30 -0.74
CA GLU A 356 -38.76 15.36 -0.64
C GLU A 356 -40.02 15.04 -1.46
N GLN A 357 -39.86 14.50 -2.67
CA GLN A 357 -40.99 14.10 -3.51
C GLN A 357 -41.79 12.95 -2.90
N ILE A 358 -41.13 11.94 -2.34
CA ILE A 358 -41.81 10.85 -1.62
C ILE A 358 -42.61 11.42 -0.44
N HIS A 359 -42.06 12.42 0.28
CA HIS A 359 -42.77 13.07 1.37
C HIS A 359 -44.01 13.82 0.89
N LYS A 360 -43.88 14.62 -0.17
CA LYS A 360 -45.01 15.33 -0.80
C LYS A 360 -46.08 14.37 -1.31
N LEU A 361 -45.69 13.26 -1.93
CA LEU A 361 -46.60 12.20 -2.38
C LEU A 361 -47.34 11.56 -1.19
N ALA A 362 -46.64 11.27 -0.09
CA ALA A 362 -47.23 10.73 1.13
C ALA A 362 -48.21 11.71 1.82
N GLU A 363 -47.99 13.01 1.66
CA GLU A 363 -48.92 14.07 2.08
C GLU A 363 -50.11 14.25 1.13
N GLY A 364 -50.23 13.41 0.09
CA GLY A 364 -51.31 13.45 -0.88
C GLY A 364 -51.11 14.47 -2.01
N ASN A 365 -49.92 15.08 -2.15
CA ASN A 365 -49.67 16.01 -3.23
C ASN A 365 -49.21 15.28 -4.51
N LEU A 366 -50.10 15.17 -5.49
CA LEU A 366 -49.86 14.47 -6.77
C LEU A 366 -49.49 15.42 -7.92
N THR A 367 -49.39 16.73 -7.66
CA THR A 367 -49.13 17.73 -8.71
C THR A 367 -47.65 18.00 -8.94
N HIS A 368 -46.80 17.64 -7.97
CA HIS A 368 -45.36 17.88 -8.08
C HIS A 368 -44.67 16.73 -8.81
N ILE A 369 -43.70 17.06 -9.65
CA ILE A 369 -42.81 16.10 -10.31
C ILE A 369 -41.36 16.53 -10.05
N ILE A 370 -40.46 15.57 -10.06
CA ILE A 370 -39.02 15.82 -9.94
C ILE A 370 -38.35 15.66 -11.30
N ASP A 371 -37.36 16.50 -11.55
CA ASP A 371 -36.65 16.52 -12.81
C ASP A 371 -35.14 16.37 -12.55
N VAL A 372 -34.60 15.17 -12.82
CA VAL A 372 -33.25 14.74 -12.45
C VAL A 372 -32.46 14.32 -13.69
N HIS A 373 -31.87 15.27 -14.40
CA HIS A 373 -31.12 15.02 -15.64
C HIS A 373 -29.68 14.50 -15.42
N GLU A 374 -29.50 13.41 -14.67
CA GLU A 374 -28.17 12.87 -14.32
C GLU A 374 -27.77 11.62 -15.15
N LYS A 375 -28.67 11.08 -15.99
CA LYS A 375 -28.45 9.88 -16.84
C LYS A 375 -27.89 8.67 -16.07
N ASN A 376 -28.29 8.52 -14.82
CA ASN A 376 -27.83 7.48 -13.91
C ASN A 376 -29.03 6.86 -13.17
N GLU A 377 -28.78 6.06 -12.15
CA GLU A 377 -29.82 5.39 -11.38
C GLU A 377 -30.78 6.37 -10.67
N PHE A 378 -30.38 7.62 -10.43
CA PHE A 378 -31.26 8.64 -9.84
C PHE A 378 -32.22 9.24 -10.87
N ASP A 379 -31.81 9.40 -12.13
CA ASP A 379 -32.68 9.78 -13.25
C ASP A 379 -33.77 8.71 -13.43
N TRP A 380 -33.36 7.44 -13.49
CA TRP A 380 -34.29 6.31 -13.56
C TRP A 380 -35.25 6.25 -12.36
N LEU A 381 -34.75 6.45 -11.13
CA LEU A 381 -35.61 6.44 -9.94
C LEU A 381 -36.59 7.64 -9.93
N ALA A 382 -36.15 8.80 -10.42
CA ALA A 382 -37.01 9.97 -10.56
C ALA A 382 -38.14 9.71 -11.56
N ASP A 383 -37.82 9.13 -12.72
CA ASP A 383 -38.80 8.74 -13.73
C ASP A 383 -39.84 7.76 -13.17
N GLN A 384 -39.40 6.73 -12.45
CA GLN A 384 -40.30 5.76 -11.83
C GLN A 384 -41.21 6.39 -10.77
N LEU A 385 -40.69 7.34 -9.98
CA LEU A 385 -41.49 8.06 -8.98
C LEU A 385 -42.51 9.00 -9.66
N ASN A 386 -42.13 9.64 -10.76
CA ASN A 386 -43.03 10.46 -11.56
C ASN A 386 -44.14 9.63 -12.22
N GLU A 387 -43.81 8.46 -12.77
CA GLU A 387 -44.79 7.52 -13.35
C GLU A 387 -45.79 7.05 -12.28
N MET A 388 -45.30 6.68 -11.09
CA MET A 388 -46.17 6.32 -9.97
C MET A 388 -47.07 7.49 -9.54
N THR A 389 -46.53 8.72 -9.48
CA THR A 389 -47.30 9.92 -9.15
C THR A 389 -48.39 10.17 -10.19
N ALA A 390 -48.10 10.00 -11.48
CA ALA A 390 -49.06 10.13 -12.57
C ALA A 390 -50.16 9.05 -12.51
N HIS A 391 -49.81 7.80 -12.19
CA HIS A 391 -50.77 6.73 -11.99
C HIS A 391 -51.71 7.01 -10.82
N PHE A 392 -51.19 7.48 -9.67
CA PHE A 392 -52.05 7.90 -8.57
C PHE A 392 -52.92 9.10 -8.94
N ASN A 393 -52.38 10.10 -9.65
CA ASN A 393 -53.15 11.25 -10.11
C ASN A 393 -54.35 10.81 -10.95
N ARG A 394 -54.11 9.95 -11.95
CA ARG A 394 -55.17 9.39 -12.81
C ARG A 394 -56.21 8.61 -12.02
N LEU A 395 -55.80 7.69 -11.14
CA LEU A 395 -56.73 6.89 -10.33
C LEU A 395 -57.61 7.76 -9.42
N ILE A 396 -57.05 8.80 -8.81
CA ILE A 396 -57.82 9.71 -7.97
C ILE A 396 -58.76 10.60 -8.81
N THR A 397 -58.35 11.06 -9.99
CA THR A 397 -59.22 11.80 -10.92
C THR A 397 -60.39 10.93 -11.39
N GLU A 398 -60.12 9.70 -11.84
CA GLU A 398 -61.17 8.75 -12.27
C GLU A 398 -62.15 8.46 -11.13
N LEU A 399 -61.66 8.23 -9.90
CA LEU A 399 -62.52 8.06 -8.72
C LEU A 399 -63.35 9.31 -8.40
N LYS A 400 -62.81 10.51 -8.64
CA LYS A 400 -63.54 11.77 -8.45
C LYS A 400 -64.67 11.90 -9.45
N ASP A 401 -64.41 11.60 -10.72
CA ASP A 401 -65.41 11.65 -11.78
C ASP A 401 -66.51 10.59 -11.57
N GLU A 402 -66.13 9.35 -11.24
CA GLU A 402 -67.08 8.28 -10.91
C GLU A 402 -67.94 8.64 -9.68
N SER A 403 -67.34 9.23 -8.64
CA SER A 403 -68.07 9.73 -7.47
C SER A 403 -69.08 10.81 -7.85
N HIS A 404 -68.70 11.76 -8.71
CA HIS A 404 -69.61 12.80 -9.19
C HIS A 404 -70.76 12.22 -10.01
N SER A 405 -70.47 11.29 -10.94
CA SER A 405 -71.49 10.57 -11.69
C SER A 405 -72.45 9.80 -10.78
N LEU A 406 -71.96 9.18 -9.70
CA LEU A 406 -72.79 8.48 -8.73
C LEU A 406 -73.81 9.43 -8.05
N VAL A 407 -73.39 10.64 -7.67
CA VAL A 407 -74.29 11.67 -7.11
C VAL A 407 -75.36 12.08 -8.11
N VAL A 408 -74.97 12.32 -9.36
CA VAL A 408 -75.90 12.71 -10.42
C VAL A 408 -76.93 11.61 -10.68
N VAL A 409 -76.49 10.35 -10.78
CA VAL A 409 -77.38 9.20 -10.96
C VAL A 409 -78.32 9.03 -9.76
N SER A 410 -77.82 9.16 -8.52
CA SER A 410 -78.64 9.13 -7.28
C SER A 410 -79.73 10.20 -7.32
N SER A 411 -79.36 11.44 -7.67
CA SER A 411 -80.28 12.59 -7.77
C SER A 411 -81.36 12.40 -8.84
N LEU A 412 -80.96 11.93 -10.04
CA LEU A 412 -81.91 11.65 -11.12
C LEU A 412 -82.87 10.51 -10.75
N LEU A 413 -82.37 9.46 -10.12
CA LEU A 413 -83.18 8.34 -9.64
C LEU A 413 -84.21 8.84 -8.62
N SER A 414 -83.79 9.61 -7.61
CA SER A 414 -84.68 10.20 -6.60
C SER A 414 -85.79 11.05 -7.23
N LYS A 415 -85.43 11.90 -8.21
CA LYS A 415 -86.40 12.73 -8.94
C LYS A 415 -87.41 11.90 -9.74
N GLN A 416 -86.93 10.87 -10.44
CA GLN A 416 -87.78 10.00 -11.27
C GLN A 416 -88.73 9.14 -10.41
N VAL A 417 -88.27 8.71 -9.23
CA VAL A 417 -89.08 7.98 -8.25
C VAL A 417 -90.17 8.89 -7.71
N TYR A 418 -89.83 10.12 -7.31
CA TYR A 418 -90.79 11.08 -6.81
C TYR A 418 -91.87 11.42 -7.83
N SER A 419 -91.51 11.65 -9.10
CA SER A 419 -92.49 11.93 -10.16
C SER A 419 -93.41 10.74 -10.43
N SER A 420 -92.86 9.51 -10.43
CA SER A 420 -93.63 8.28 -10.62
C SER A 420 -94.65 8.09 -9.49
N VAL A 421 -94.27 8.37 -8.23
CA VAL A 421 -95.20 8.27 -7.10
C VAL A 421 -96.24 9.36 -7.10
N LYS A 422 -95.89 10.61 -7.43
CA LYS A 422 -96.90 11.65 -7.59
C LYS A 422 -97.93 11.25 -8.66
N SER A 423 -97.48 10.76 -9.80
CA SER A 423 -98.37 10.29 -10.87
C SER A 423 -99.25 9.12 -10.41
N MET A 424 -98.70 8.17 -9.63
CA MET A 424 -99.45 7.04 -9.10
C MET A 424 -100.48 7.49 -8.05
N GLY A 425 -100.10 8.40 -7.17
CA GLY A 425 -100.99 8.98 -6.15
C GLY A 425 -102.15 9.75 -6.78
N ASP A 426 -101.86 10.60 -7.77
CA ASP A 426 -102.89 11.33 -8.53
C ASP A 426 -103.83 10.36 -9.28
N THR A 427 -103.27 9.31 -9.89
CA THR A 427 -104.06 8.27 -10.60
C THR A 427 -104.93 7.48 -9.62
N SER A 428 -104.39 7.08 -8.48
CA SER A 428 -105.11 6.33 -7.45
C SER A 428 -106.24 7.16 -6.84
N ALA A 429 -105.99 8.43 -6.54
CA ALA A 429 -107.02 9.35 -6.04
C ALA A 429 -108.15 9.55 -7.07
N ALA A 430 -107.80 9.73 -8.35
CA ALA A 430 -108.77 9.84 -9.43
C ALA A 430 -109.60 8.55 -9.59
N MET A 431 -108.95 7.38 -9.63
CA MET A 431 -109.62 6.09 -9.73
C MET A 431 -110.53 5.80 -8.53
N THR A 432 -110.13 6.21 -7.32
CA THR A 432 -110.93 6.06 -6.10
C THR A 432 -112.15 6.98 -6.13
N ALA A 433 -111.99 8.22 -6.59
CA ALA A 433 -113.10 9.16 -6.76
C ALA A 433 -114.09 8.66 -7.82
N GLU A 434 -113.59 8.23 -8.98
CA GLU A 434 -114.40 7.64 -10.05
C GLU A 434 -115.14 6.37 -9.59
N SER A 435 -114.46 5.50 -8.84
CA SER A 435 -115.11 4.31 -8.25
C SER A 435 -116.20 4.69 -7.26
N LYS A 436 -116.01 5.74 -6.45
CA LYS A 436 -117.01 6.21 -5.50
C LYS A 436 -118.24 6.81 -6.21
N ASP A 437 -118.02 7.60 -7.26
CA ASP A 437 -119.10 8.17 -8.06
C ASP A 437 -119.88 7.06 -8.79
N LEU A 438 -119.17 6.09 -9.37
CA LEU A 438 -119.79 4.91 -9.99
C LEU A 438 -120.60 4.10 -8.97
N LEU A 439 -120.08 3.85 -7.77
CA LEU A 439 -120.81 3.17 -6.71
C LEU A 439 -122.06 3.94 -6.29
N PHE A 440 -121.99 5.26 -6.22
CA PHE A 440 -123.13 6.12 -5.91
C PHE A 440 -124.21 6.02 -7.00
N ASP A 441 -123.82 6.11 -8.28
CA ASP A 441 -124.72 5.95 -9.42
C ASP A 441 -125.36 4.56 -9.48
N LEU A 442 -124.58 3.51 -9.22
CA LEU A 442 -125.09 2.14 -9.14
C LEU A 442 -126.07 1.95 -7.99
N THR A 443 -125.81 2.58 -6.83
CA THR A 443 -126.72 2.56 -5.68
C THR A 443 -128.05 3.23 -6.03
N ILE A 444 -128.01 4.42 -6.64
CA ILE A 444 -129.23 5.12 -7.10
C ILE A 444 -129.97 4.27 -8.13
N THR A 445 -129.25 3.67 -9.08
CA THR A 445 -129.85 2.81 -10.12
C THR A 445 -130.53 1.59 -9.48
N LEU A 446 -129.93 0.99 -8.45
CA LEU A 446 -130.51 -0.12 -7.70
C LEU A 446 -131.76 0.30 -6.94
N GLU A 447 -131.77 1.49 -6.33
CA GLU A 447 -132.96 2.05 -5.66
C GLU A 447 -134.08 2.31 -6.66
N GLN A 448 -133.78 2.95 -7.79
CA GLN A 448 -134.75 3.20 -8.86
C GLN A 448 -135.31 1.89 -9.43
N LEU A 449 -134.46 0.88 -9.63
CA LEU A 449 -134.90 -0.45 -10.06
C LEU A 449 -135.81 -1.11 -9.01
N ALA A 450 -135.48 -1.00 -7.73
CA ALA A 450 -136.31 -1.54 -6.65
C ALA A 450 -137.69 -0.86 -6.60
N GLU A 451 -137.73 0.47 -6.73
CA GLU A 451 -138.96 1.25 -6.78
C GLU A 451 -139.80 0.90 -8.01
N LEU A 452 -139.17 0.76 -9.19
CA LEU A 452 -139.84 0.37 -10.43
C LEU A 452 -140.44 -1.04 -10.33
N ILE A 453 -139.69 -1.99 -9.76
CA ILE A 453 -140.19 -3.35 -9.48
C ILE A 453 -141.42 -3.28 -8.55
N SER A 454 -141.40 -2.43 -7.50
CA SER A 454 -142.53 -2.27 -6.58
C SER A 454 -143.76 -1.60 -7.21
N THR A 455 -143.54 -0.68 -8.15
CA THR A 455 -144.61 0.00 -8.90
C THR A 455 -145.30 -0.98 -9.84
N ILE A 456 -144.54 -1.82 -10.54
CA ILE A 456 -145.08 -2.91 -11.34
C ILE A 456 -145.85 -3.89 -10.45
N ASP A 457 -145.32 -4.19 -9.25
CA ASP A 457 -145.98 -5.08 -8.28
C ASP A 457 -147.37 -4.57 -7.86
N SER A 458 -147.52 -3.26 -7.69
CA SER A 458 -148.78 -2.62 -7.26
C SER A 458 -149.82 -2.47 -8.38
N ILE A 459 -149.41 -2.48 -9.66
CA ILE A 459 -150.31 -2.44 -10.83
C ILE A 459 -150.85 -3.85 -11.17
N SER A 460 -150.17 -4.91 -10.75
CA SER A 460 -150.31 -6.27 -11.31
C SER A 460 -151.38 -7.17 -10.68
N GLN A 461 -152.59 -6.66 -10.41
CA GLN A 461 -153.73 -7.55 -10.05
C GLN A 461 -154.64 -7.96 -11.21
N ALA A 462 -154.37 -7.60 -12.48
CA ALA A 462 -155.25 -8.05 -13.58
C ALA A 462 -154.67 -8.17 -15.01
N ASP A 463 -153.35 -8.31 -15.23
CA ASP A 463 -152.84 -8.53 -16.61
C ASP A 463 -151.56 -9.37 -16.71
N SER A 464 -151.53 -10.36 -17.62
CA SER A 464 -150.44 -11.35 -17.76
C SER A 464 -149.15 -10.79 -18.37
N ASN A 465 -149.22 -9.63 -19.03
CA ASN A 465 -148.07 -9.03 -19.71
C ASN A 465 -147.03 -8.39 -18.75
N ASN A 466 -147.40 -8.12 -17.49
CA ASN A 466 -146.51 -7.47 -16.53
C ASN A 466 -145.54 -8.44 -15.81
N ILE A 467 -145.73 -9.75 -15.90
CA ILE A 467 -144.87 -10.74 -15.23
C ILE A 467 -143.47 -10.81 -15.87
N HIS A 468 -143.37 -10.80 -17.22
CA HIS A 468 -142.08 -10.84 -17.91
C HIS A 468 -141.26 -9.55 -17.76
N ALA A 469 -141.93 -8.39 -17.69
CA ALA A 469 -141.25 -7.12 -17.41
C ALA A 469 -140.58 -7.15 -16.03
N LYS A 470 -141.25 -7.75 -15.03
CA LYS A 470 -140.70 -7.92 -13.67
C LYS A 470 -139.48 -8.85 -13.65
N GLU A 471 -139.55 -10.01 -14.29
CA GLU A 471 -138.42 -10.95 -14.36
C GLU A 471 -137.18 -10.31 -15.01
N PHE A 472 -137.38 -9.55 -16.09
CA PHE A 472 -136.29 -8.81 -16.73
C PHE A 472 -135.67 -7.75 -15.80
N LEU A 473 -136.49 -6.97 -15.09
CA LEU A 473 -136.01 -5.96 -14.14
C LEU A 473 -135.25 -6.58 -12.96
N VAL A 474 -135.66 -7.74 -12.45
CA VAL A 474 -134.93 -8.47 -11.41
C VAL A 474 -133.56 -8.94 -11.94
N GLN A 475 -133.48 -9.39 -13.19
CA GLN A 475 -132.19 -9.73 -13.82
C GLN A 475 -131.29 -8.51 -13.99
N VAL A 476 -131.84 -7.37 -14.41
CA VAL A 476 -131.10 -6.09 -14.49
C VAL A 476 -130.58 -5.69 -13.11
N GLN A 477 -131.42 -5.76 -12.08
CA GLN A 477 -131.02 -5.46 -10.70
C GLN A 477 -129.88 -6.36 -10.21
N SER A 478 -129.92 -7.67 -10.52
CA SER A 478 -128.84 -8.61 -10.18
C SER A 478 -127.52 -8.23 -10.85
N LYS A 479 -127.54 -7.87 -12.15
CA LYS A 479 -126.33 -7.46 -12.88
C LYS A 479 -125.76 -6.14 -12.38
N VAL A 480 -126.61 -5.18 -12.05
CA VAL A 480 -126.16 -3.89 -11.46
C VAL A 480 -125.50 -4.13 -10.10
N LYS A 481 -126.01 -5.08 -9.31
CA LYS A 481 -125.43 -5.48 -8.02
C LYS A 481 -124.09 -6.20 -8.15
N GLU A 482 -123.91 -7.04 -9.17
CA GLU A 482 -122.61 -7.62 -9.51
C GLU A 482 -121.60 -6.54 -9.91
N LEU A 483 -122.03 -5.55 -10.70
CA LEU A 483 -121.19 -4.42 -11.11
C LEU A 483 -120.79 -3.54 -9.91
N GLU A 484 -121.69 -3.34 -8.94
CA GLU A 484 -121.41 -2.65 -7.68
C GLU A 484 -120.34 -3.40 -6.87
N ALA A 485 -120.49 -4.72 -6.72
CA ALA A 485 -119.51 -5.56 -6.01
C ALA A 485 -118.13 -5.54 -6.69
N PHE A 486 -118.09 -5.60 -8.02
CA PHE A 486 -116.86 -5.50 -8.81
C PHE A 486 -116.18 -4.13 -8.63
N SER A 487 -116.94 -3.04 -8.72
CA SER A 487 -116.41 -1.68 -8.53
C SER A 487 -115.83 -1.50 -7.11
N LYS A 488 -116.47 -2.08 -6.10
CA LYS A 488 -115.97 -2.07 -4.73
C LYS A 488 -114.67 -2.85 -4.56
N ASP A 489 -114.56 -4.05 -5.15
CA ASP A 489 -113.32 -4.82 -5.11
C ASP A 489 -112.19 -4.12 -5.86
N HIS A 490 -112.48 -3.55 -7.03
CA HIS A 490 -111.52 -2.79 -7.82
C HIS A 490 -110.95 -1.60 -7.04
N SER A 491 -111.81 -0.85 -6.34
CA SER A 491 -111.37 0.26 -5.47
C SER A 491 -110.44 -0.19 -4.34
N ASN A 492 -110.71 -1.33 -3.72
CA ASN A 492 -109.84 -1.90 -2.68
C ASN A 492 -108.47 -2.33 -3.25
N GLN A 493 -108.45 -2.93 -4.45
CA GLN A 493 -107.20 -3.33 -5.11
C GLN A 493 -106.31 -2.13 -5.45
N VAL A 494 -106.89 -1.05 -6.00
CA VAL A 494 -106.19 0.22 -6.29
C VAL A 494 -105.60 0.81 -5.00
N THR A 495 -106.36 0.76 -3.90
CA THR A 495 -105.89 1.22 -2.59
C THR A 495 -104.71 0.40 -2.08
N ASN A 496 -104.78 -0.93 -2.16
CA ASN A 496 -103.67 -1.82 -1.74
C ASN A 496 -102.41 -1.63 -2.60
N LEU A 497 -102.56 -1.50 -3.93
CA LEU A 497 -101.44 -1.19 -4.82
C LEU A 497 -100.77 0.14 -4.44
N THR A 498 -101.58 1.13 -4.04
CA THR A 498 -101.06 2.43 -3.59
C THR A 498 -100.22 2.29 -2.34
N PHE A 499 -100.66 1.51 -1.34
CA PHE A 499 -99.87 1.28 -0.12
C PHE A 499 -98.54 0.57 -0.40
N MET A 500 -98.53 -0.49 -1.21
CA MET A 500 -97.27 -1.16 -1.59
C MET A 500 -96.31 -0.23 -2.34
N PHE A 501 -96.83 0.67 -3.18
CA PHE A 501 -96.02 1.68 -3.85
C PHE A 501 -95.41 2.71 -2.89
N TYR A 502 -96.10 3.05 -1.80
CA TYR A 502 -95.56 3.92 -0.76
C TYR A 502 -94.44 3.25 0.03
N ASP A 503 -94.60 1.98 0.42
CA ASP A 503 -93.57 1.23 1.16
C ASP A 503 -92.27 1.09 0.36
N THR A 504 -92.37 0.74 -0.93
CA THR A 504 -91.19 0.65 -1.82
C THR A 504 -90.50 2.00 -2.04
N LEU A 505 -91.23 3.12 -1.99
CA LEU A 505 -90.64 4.45 -2.04
C LEU A 505 -89.85 4.76 -0.76
N GLU A 506 -90.34 4.34 0.41
CA GLU A 506 -89.63 4.55 1.67
C GLU A 506 -88.27 3.84 1.66
N GLU A 507 -88.23 2.57 1.23
CA GLU A 507 -86.99 1.80 1.08
C GLU A 507 -86.02 2.45 0.10
N LEU A 508 -86.51 2.92 -1.06
CA LEU A 508 -85.68 3.53 -2.09
C LEU A 508 -85.15 4.90 -1.68
N ASN A 509 -85.94 5.68 -0.94
CA ASN A 509 -85.52 6.95 -0.37
C ASN A 509 -84.41 6.75 0.67
N GLU A 510 -84.51 5.73 1.53
CA GLU A 510 -83.45 5.37 2.47
C GLU A 510 -82.17 4.89 1.76
N ALA A 511 -82.29 4.13 0.66
CA ALA A 511 -81.15 3.75 -0.16
C ALA A 511 -80.46 4.96 -0.81
N SER A 512 -81.23 5.90 -1.36
CA SER A 512 -80.71 7.14 -1.95
C SER A 512 -79.95 7.98 -0.92
N LYS A 513 -80.50 8.17 0.30
CA LYS A 513 -79.79 8.88 1.38
C LYS A 513 -78.46 8.22 1.76
N ARG A 514 -78.39 6.89 1.75
CA ARG A 514 -77.14 6.16 2.02
C ARG A 514 -76.10 6.38 0.92
N ILE A 515 -76.51 6.37 -0.36
CA ILE A 515 -75.63 6.66 -1.50
C ILE A 515 -75.07 8.08 -1.39
N ASP A 516 -75.91 9.05 -1.06
CA ASP A 516 -75.48 10.44 -0.89
C ASP A 516 -74.46 10.56 0.26
N ALA A 517 -74.72 9.92 1.41
CA ALA A 517 -73.80 9.92 2.55
C ALA A 517 -72.44 9.28 2.20
N LEU A 518 -72.45 8.13 1.50
CA LEU A 518 -71.24 7.45 1.04
C LEU A 518 -70.45 8.29 0.04
N SER A 519 -71.12 8.96 -0.89
CA SER A 519 -70.46 9.84 -1.85
C SER A 519 -69.83 11.06 -1.18
N VAL A 520 -70.49 11.66 -0.19
CA VAL A 520 -69.90 12.76 0.60
C VAL A 520 -68.65 12.29 1.35
N GLU A 521 -68.67 11.11 1.96
CA GLU A 521 -67.51 10.54 2.62
C GLU A 521 -66.36 10.23 1.64
N LEU A 522 -66.68 9.67 0.47
CA LEU A 522 -65.73 9.37 -0.58
C LEU A 522 -65.06 10.66 -1.11
N ASN A 523 -65.85 11.69 -1.42
CA ASN A 523 -65.36 12.99 -1.85
C ASN A 523 -64.45 13.65 -0.79
N LYS A 524 -64.77 13.48 0.50
CA LYS A 524 -63.90 13.96 1.59
C LYS A 524 -62.56 13.22 1.60
N LYS A 525 -62.53 11.91 1.40
CA LYS A 525 -61.28 11.14 1.30
C LYS A 525 -60.47 11.52 0.06
N ILE A 526 -61.13 11.73 -1.07
CA ILE A 526 -60.51 12.21 -2.32
C ILE A 526 -59.89 13.60 -2.11
N SER A 527 -60.54 14.49 -1.38
CA SER A 527 -60.06 15.87 -1.14
C SER A 527 -58.74 15.98 -0.36
N PHE A 528 -58.30 14.90 0.30
CA PHE A 528 -56.95 14.82 0.88
C PHE A 528 -55.88 14.92 -0.21
N PHE A 529 -56.15 14.39 -1.40
CA PHE A 529 -55.23 14.38 -2.52
C PHE A 529 -55.35 15.67 -3.34
N LYS A 530 -54.21 16.31 -3.61
CA LYS A 530 -54.11 17.42 -4.56
C LYS A 530 -53.79 16.83 -5.93
N VAL A 531 -54.79 16.89 -6.81
CA VAL A 531 -54.77 16.33 -8.16
C VAL A 531 -54.52 17.46 -9.17
N ASP A 532 -53.81 17.15 -10.24
CA ASP A 532 -53.64 18.05 -11.39
C ASP A 532 -54.60 17.63 -12.51
N GLU A 533 -55.65 18.42 -12.72
CA GLU A 533 -56.75 18.11 -13.66
C GLU A 533 -56.42 18.47 -15.12
N GLU A 534 -55.39 19.29 -15.37
CA GLU A 534 -55.01 19.75 -16.71
C GLU A 534 -54.10 18.77 -17.46
N ARG A 535 -53.76 17.63 -16.86
CA ARG A 535 -52.68 16.74 -17.31
C ARG A 535 -53.11 15.32 -17.67
N LEU A 536 -54.36 15.17 -18.12
CA LEU A 536 -54.91 13.93 -18.71
C LEU A 536 -54.52 13.75 -20.18
#